data_AF-A0A9P6A1J1-F1
#
_entry.id   AF-A0A9P6A1J1-F1
#
_cell.length_a   1.000
_cell.length_b   1.000
_cell.length_c   1.000
_cell.angle_alpha   90.00
_cell.angle_beta   90.00
_cell.angle_gamma   90.00
#
_symmetry.space_group_name_H-M   'P 1'
#
loop_
_entity.id
_entity.type
_entity.pdbx_description
1 polymer ?
#
loop_
_entity_poly.entity_id
_entity_poly.type
_entity_poly.pdbx_seq_one_letter_code
_entity_poly.pdbx_strand_id
1 'polypeptide(L)'
;MWCTRWFLPLLFLPIPTASPYFLVLFILSLTMHAKPCFYCIILLTTLFISSCYWQPFTLDTPLAIPWSENITTFGAALNATLSKDLLNITLPSTIRVIDRCWCDFSTNGFFEPYNVTQWEWNSVDKLKTDLEKQAAATLMLEFAEKDQDGELASPAASLTSSHVGMPHLLSFGRPFGFFYGPWYQSRNPSEASAATFPPEIFSTEPPKSLPLLRKEYDLRPYGLNITIDFGWSRAVP
;
A
#
# COMPACT_ATOMS: atom_id res chain seq x y z
N MET A 1 -7.54 30.73 -18.57
CA MET A 1 -8.31 29.64 -17.92
C MET A 1 -8.34 29.90 -16.43
N TRP A 2 -9.43 30.46 -15.89
CA TRP A 2 -9.51 30.92 -14.50
C TRP A 2 -9.51 29.79 -13.45
N CYS A 3 -9.76 28.55 -13.86
CA CYS A 3 -9.80 27.38 -12.96
C CYS A 3 -8.41 27.07 -12.36
N THR A 4 -7.38 27.14 -13.21
CA THR A 4 -6.03 27.67 -12.94
C THR A 4 -5.68 28.06 -11.50
N ARG A 5 -6.33 29.16 -11.12
CA ARG A 5 -6.02 29.98 -9.96
C ARG A 5 -6.45 29.34 -8.65
N TRP A 6 -7.43 28.45 -8.69
CA TRP A 6 -7.94 27.71 -7.54
C TRP A 6 -7.14 26.42 -7.26
N PHE A 7 -6.10 26.14 -8.05
CA PHE A 7 -5.23 24.98 -7.86
C PHE A 7 -4.03 25.27 -6.95
N LEU A 8 -3.79 26.54 -6.63
CA LEU A 8 -2.69 26.96 -5.76
C LEU A 8 -2.76 26.34 -4.34
N PRO A 9 -3.94 26.18 -3.71
CA PRO A 9 -4.07 25.48 -2.43
C PRO A 9 -3.70 23.99 -2.49
N LEU A 10 -3.85 23.33 -3.65
CA LEU A 10 -3.50 21.92 -3.81
C LEU A 10 -1.99 21.67 -3.74
N LEU A 11 -1.17 22.65 -4.14
CA LEU A 11 0.29 22.56 -4.05
C LEU A 11 0.82 22.66 -2.62
N PHE A 12 0.00 23.13 -1.67
CA PHE A 12 0.36 23.21 -0.26
C PHE A 12 -0.06 21.99 0.55
N LEU A 13 -0.76 21.03 -0.05
CA LEU A 13 -1.07 19.79 0.64
C LEU A 13 0.20 18.95 0.79
N PRO A 14 0.43 18.34 1.97
CA PRO A 14 1.52 17.40 2.17
C PRO A 14 1.31 16.17 1.27
N ILE A 15 2.00 16.18 0.12
CA ILE A 15 2.18 15.02 -0.75
C ILE A 15 2.77 13.87 0.09
N PRO A 16 2.32 12.60 0.05
CA PRO A 16 1.09 11.98 -0.47
C PRO A 16 0.38 11.22 0.68
N THR A 17 -0.22 11.93 1.64
CA THR A 17 -0.88 11.32 2.81
C THR A 17 -2.40 11.55 2.86
N ALA A 18 -2.93 12.33 1.92
CA ALA A 18 -4.35 12.65 1.87
C ALA A 18 -5.17 11.48 1.32
N SER A 19 -6.24 11.10 2.01
CA SER A 19 -7.18 10.07 1.56
C SER A 19 -7.92 10.50 0.28
N PRO A 20 -8.39 9.54 -0.56
CA PRO A 20 -9.17 9.86 -1.77
C PRO A 20 -10.46 10.62 -1.45
N TYR A 21 -10.97 10.51 -0.22
CA TYR A 21 -12.08 11.32 0.28
C TYR A 21 -11.81 12.83 0.25
N PHE A 22 -10.59 13.28 0.59
CA PHE A 22 -10.24 14.69 0.54
C PHE A 22 -10.36 15.24 -0.89
N LEU A 23 -9.98 14.45 -1.90
CA LEU A 23 -10.14 14.83 -3.31
C LEU A 23 -11.60 14.98 -3.69
N VAL A 24 -12.47 14.09 -3.23
CA VAL A 24 -13.92 14.18 -3.48
C VAL A 24 -14.50 15.43 -2.83
N LEU A 25 -14.15 15.71 -1.58
CA LEU A 25 -14.57 16.95 -0.90
C LEU A 25 -14.02 18.21 -1.58
N PHE A 26 -12.77 18.16 -2.04
CA PHE A 26 -12.14 19.28 -2.73
C PHE A 26 -12.82 19.54 -4.08
N ILE A 27 -13.10 18.50 -4.86
CA ILE A 27 -13.85 18.60 -6.11
C ILE A 27 -15.27 19.12 -5.84
N LEU A 28 -15.95 18.61 -4.81
CA LEU A 28 -17.30 19.06 -4.41
C LEU A 28 -17.31 20.52 -3.96
N SER A 29 -16.31 20.95 -3.19
CA SER A 29 -16.13 22.35 -2.79
C SER A 29 -15.92 23.23 -4.03
N LEU A 30 -15.06 22.81 -4.95
CA LEU A 30 -14.81 23.53 -6.20
C LEU A 30 -16.06 23.63 -7.08
N THR A 31 -16.88 22.57 -7.18
CA THR A 31 -18.11 22.61 -7.96
C THR A 31 -19.12 23.61 -7.39
N MET A 32 -19.20 23.73 -6.07
CA MET A 32 -20.08 24.69 -5.40
C MET A 32 -19.57 26.14 -5.47
N HIS A 33 -18.27 26.38 -5.31
CA HIS A 33 -17.72 27.73 -5.22
C HIS A 33 -17.42 28.39 -6.58
N ALA A 34 -17.07 27.63 -7.60
CA ALA A 34 -16.45 28.18 -8.81
C ALA A 34 -17.17 27.90 -10.13
N LYS A 35 -18.28 27.14 -10.16
CA LYS A 35 -18.93 26.64 -11.40
C LYS A 35 -17.89 26.18 -12.44
N PRO A 36 -16.97 25.26 -12.09
CA PRO A 36 -15.87 24.89 -12.96
C PRO A 36 -16.40 24.28 -14.26
N CYS A 37 -15.67 24.51 -15.33
CA CYS A 37 -15.94 23.88 -16.61
C CYS A 37 -15.84 22.35 -16.47
N PHE A 38 -16.66 21.57 -17.20
CA PHE A 38 -16.62 20.10 -17.16
C PHE A 38 -15.21 19.55 -17.47
N TYR A 39 -14.52 20.14 -18.45
CA TYR A 39 -13.14 19.79 -18.79
C TYR A 39 -12.16 19.99 -17.64
N CYS A 40 -12.40 21.00 -16.80
CA CYS A 40 -11.56 21.32 -15.66
C CYS A 40 -11.64 20.22 -14.60
N ILE A 41 -12.85 19.68 -14.37
CA ILE A 41 -13.06 18.56 -13.44
C ILE A 41 -12.43 17.27 -13.98
N ILE A 42 -12.57 16.99 -15.28
CA ILE A 42 -11.92 15.83 -15.90
C ILE A 42 -10.41 15.94 -15.77
N LEU A 43 -9.82 17.08 -16.16
CA LEU A 43 -8.37 17.27 -16.12
C LEU A 43 -7.80 17.14 -14.70
N LEU A 44 -8.49 17.67 -13.68
CA LEU A 44 -8.09 17.50 -12.29
C LEU A 44 -8.16 16.05 -11.85
N THR A 45 -9.30 15.39 -12.11
CA THR A 45 -9.48 13.99 -11.75
C THR A 45 -8.40 13.11 -12.39
N THR A 46 -8.09 13.33 -13.67
CA THR A 46 -7.03 12.57 -14.37
C THR A 46 -5.65 12.85 -13.80
N LEU A 47 -5.35 14.11 -13.45
CA LEU A 47 -4.05 14.49 -12.89
C LEU A 47 -3.85 13.87 -11.51
N PHE A 48 -4.90 13.81 -10.68
CA PHE A 48 -4.83 13.16 -9.38
C PHE A 48 -4.73 11.64 -9.48
N ILE A 49 -5.51 11.01 -10.36
CA ILE A 49 -5.45 9.55 -10.54
C ILE A 49 -4.06 9.10 -11.04
N SER A 50 -3.42 9.86 -11.92
CA SER A 50 -2.09 9.50 -12.46
C SER A 50 -0.91 9.92 -11.57
N SER A 51 -1.15 10.77 -10.56
CA SER A 51 -0.09 11.23 -9.66
C SER A 51 0.27 10.15 -8.66
N CYS A 52 1.28 9.36 -9.00
CA CYS A 52 1.91 8.39 -8.11
C CYS A 52 3.30 8.88 -7.71
N TYR A 53 3.70 8.60 -6.47
CA TYR A 53 5.04 8.84 -5.97
C TYR A 53 5.87 7.56 -6.10
N TRP A 54 6.96 7.61 -6.88
CA TRP A 54 7.82 6.46 -7.22
C TRP A 54 9.29 6.67 -6.84
N GLN A 55 9.59 7.18 -5.65
CA GLN A 55 11.00 7.37 -5.28
C GLN A 55 11.66 6.05 -4.82
N PRO A 56 12.82 5.65 -5.39
CA PRO A 56 13.61 4.54 -4.86
C PRO A 56 14.24 4.93 -3.52
N PHE A 57 14.27 3.99 -2.57
CA PHE A 57 14.88 4.17 -1.26
C PHE A 57 16.09 3.24 -1.11
N THR A 58 17.02 3.60 -0.23
CA THR A 58 18.13 2.70 0.15
C THR A 58 17.64 1.69 1.18
N LEU A 59 18.24 0.49 1.20
CA LEU A 59 17.86 -0.55 2.17
C LEU A 59 18.14 -0.16 3.63
N ASP A 60 19.00 0.84 3.85
CA ASP A 60 19.33 1.36 5.19
C ASP A 60 18.27 2.33 5.73
N THR A 61 17.25 2.66 4.94
CA THR A 61 16.15 3.53 5.37
C THR A 61 15.40 2.86 6.54
N PRO A 62 15.14 3.58 7.64
CA PRO A 62 14.40 3.02 8.77
C PRO A 62 12.92 2.82 8.42
N LEU A 63 12.31 1.80 9.00
CA LEU A 63 10.86 1.59 8.95
C LEU A 63 10.14 2.58 9.85
N ALA A 64 8.90 2.91 9.50
CA ALA A 64 8.04 3.76 10.33
C ALA A 64 7.76 3.13 11.70
N ILE A 65 7.55 1.81 11.73
CA ILE A 65 7.42 1.02 12.97
C ILE A 65 8.35 -0.20 12.87
N PRO A 66 9.29 -0.37 13.81
CA PRO A 66 10.18 -1.53 13.81
C PRO A 66 9.37 -2.82 14.03
N TRP A 67 9.68 -3.87 13.27
CA TRP A 67 8.98 -5.16 13.39
C TRP A 67 9.34 -5.88 14.69
N SER A 68 10.58 -5.68 15.13
CA SER A 68 11.17 -6.25 16.34
C SER A 68 12.39 -5.43 16.73
N GLU A 69 12.95 -5.65 17.92
CA GLU A 69 14.09 -4.89 18.45
C GLU A 69 15.34 -4.92 17.55
N ASN A 70 15.46 -5.94 16.69
CA ASN A 70 16.57 -6.14 15.75
C ASN A 70 16.24 -5.75 14.29
N ILE A 71 14.96 -5.55 13.93
CA ILE A 71 14.53 -5.27 12.56
C ILE A 71 13.98 -3.84 12.49
N THR A 72 14.87 -2.91 12.17
CA THR A 72 14.58 -1.47 12.11
C THR A 72 14.67 -0.87 10.71
N THR A 73 15.29 -1.57 9.75
CA THR A 73 15.53 -1.07 8.38
C THR A 73 14.93 -2.00 7.31
N PHE A 74 14.70 -1.47 6.11
CA PHE A 74 14.13 -2.26 5.00
C PHE A 74 15.03 -3.45 4.63
N GLY A 75 16.35 -3.29 4.70
CA GLY A 75 17.30 -4.37 4.46
C GLY A 75 17.25 -5.44 5.55
N ALA A 76 17.12 -5.06 6.82
CA ALA A 76 16.96 -6.00 7.92
C ALA A 76 15.64 -6.78 7.80
N ALA A 77 14.56 -6.09 7.42
CA ALA A 77 13.26 -6.68 7.17
C ALA A 77 13.32 -7.69 6.00
N LEU A 78 13.96 -7.31 4.89
CA LEU A 78 14.13 -8.19 3.75
C LEU A 78 14.94 -9.44 4.12
N ASN A 79 16.08 -9.26 4.79
CA ASN A 79 16.95 -10.37 5.23
C ASN A 79 16.18 -11.37 6.12
N ALA A 80 15.35 -10.88 7.04
CA ALA A 80 14.52 -11.73 7.89
C ALA A 80 13.45 -12.53 7.12
N THR A 81 12.93 -11.98 6.00
CA THR A 81 11.90 -12.64 5.18
C THR A 81 12.43 -13.55 4.08
N LEU A 82 13.72 -13.41 3.74
CA LEU A 82 14.35 -14.07 2.60
C LEU A 82 14.77 -15.51 2.95
N SER A 83 14.65 -16.41 1.97
CA SER A 83 15.15 -17.78 2.07
C SER A 83 16.69 -17.79 2.08
N LYS A 84 17.30 -18.70 2.85
CA LYS A 84 18.77 -18.78 3.04
C LYS A 84 19.55 -18.94 1.72
N ASP A 85 18.96 -19.57 0.71
CA ASP A 85 19.59 -19.75 -0.60
C ASP A 85 19.77 -18.43 -1.36
N LEU A 86 18.91 -17.43 -1.12
CA LEU A 86 18.98 -16.11 -1.75
C LEU A 86 19.82 -15.11 -0.94
N LEU A 87 20.18 -15.44 0.32
CA LEU A 87 21.09 -14.61 1.12
C LEU A 87 22.53 -14.63 0.58
N ASN A 88 22.87 -15.63 -0.23
CA ASN A 88 24.16 -15.71 -0.91
C ASN A 88 24.21 -14.81 -2.16
N ILE A 89 23.06 -14.28 -2.60
CA ILE A 89 22.97 -13.37 -3.75
C ILE A 89 23.20 -11.95 -3.24
N THR A 90 23.99 -11.17 -3.96
CA THR A 90 24.25 -9.76 -3.65
C THR A 90 22.94 -8.98 -3.60
N LEU A 91 22.52 -8.52 -2.42
CA LEU A 91 21.32 -7.71 -2.25
C LEU A 91 21.48 -6.38 -3.00
N PRO A 92 20.41 -5.88 -3.66
CA PRO A 92 20.44 -4.55 -4.26
C PRO A 92 20.60 -3.48 -3.17
N SER A 93 21.35 -2.41 -3.45
CA SER A 93 21.51 -1.28 -2.52
C SER A 93 20.28 -0.35 -2.48
N THR A 94 19.39 -0.46 -3.48
CA THR A 94 18.16 0.34 -3.58
C THR A 94 16.94 -0.54 -3.81
N ILE A 95 15.84 -0.24 -3.13
CA ILE A 95 14.54 -0.90 -3.27
C ILE A 95 13.55 0.00 -4.04
N ARG A 96 12.83 -0.61 -4.98
CA ARG A 96 11.64 -0.02 -5.60
C ARG A 96 10.41 -0.48 -4.82
N VAL A 97 9.99 0.35 -3.88
CA VAL A 97 8.78 0.12 -3.07
C VAL A 97 7.51 0.23 -3.93
N ILE A 98 6.38 -0.18 -3.38
CA ILE A 98 5.09 -0.06 -4.06
C ILE A 98 4.76 1.42 -4.28
N ASP A 99 4.32 1.79 -5.48
CA ASP A 99 4.01 3.18 -5.83
C ASP A 99 2.85 3.72 -4.97
N ARG A 100 2.97 4.98 -4.52
CA ARG A 100 1.92 5.64 -3.73
C ARG A 100 1.13 6.59 -4.60
N CYS A 101 -0.04 6.16 -5.06
CA CYS A 101 -0.95 6.99 -5.85
C CYS A 101 -1.94 7.73 -4.95
N TRP A 102 -2.31 8.96 -5.33
CA TRP A 102 -3.34 9.72 -4.60
C TRP A 102 -4.71 9.03 -4.54
N CYS A 103 -5.00 8.22 -5.55
CA CYS A 103 -6.26 7.50 -5.70
C CYS A 103 -6.06 5.98 -5.66
N ASP A 104 -5.39 5.47 -4.63
CA ASP A 104 -5.28 4.03 -4.42
C ASP A 104 -6.58 3.48 -3.79
N PHE A 105 -7.55 3.15 -4.63
CA PHE A 105 -8.82 2.53 -4.22
C PHE A 105 -8.68 1.03 -3.94
N SER A 106 -7.57 0.41 -4.35
CA SER A 106 -7.37 -1.04 -4.27
C SER A 106 -6.86 -1.49 -2.90
N THR A 107 -6.04 -0.66 -2.24
CA THR A 107 -5.28 -1.10 -1.07
C THR A 107 -5.81 -0.52 0.25
N ASN A 108 -6.53 0.62 0.19
CA ASN A 108 -7.08 1.29 1.36
C ASN A 108 -8.58 1.61 1.17
N GLY A 109 -9.37 1.50 2.23
CA GLY A 109 -10.77 1.92 2.20
C GLY A 109 -10.90 3.41 1.93
N PHE A 110 -12.00 3.81 1.29
CA PHE A 110 -12.23 5.20 0.83
C PHE A 110 -12.15 6.25 1.95
N PHE A 111 -12.44 5.88 3.20
CA PHE A 111 -12.44 6.78 4.36
C PHE A 111 -11.30 6.53 5.35
N GLU A 112 -10.51 5.48 5.15
CA GLU A 112 -9.50 5.08 6.13
C GLU A 112 -8.19 5.84 5.91
N PRO A 113 -7.47 6.18 6.99
CA PRO A 113 -6.16 6.78 6.87
C PRO A 113 -5.18 5.81 6.20
N TYR A 114 -4.17 6.37 5.53
CA TYR A 114 -3.15 5.57 4.89
C TYR A 114 -2.31 4.81 5.92
N ASN A 115 -2.22 3.49 5.76
CA ASN A 115 -1.47 2.63 6.67
C ASN A 115 -0.03 2.45 6.16
N VAL A 116 0.87 3.29 6.67
CA VAL A 116 2.28 3.30 6.25
C VAL A 116 2.92 1.95 6.52
N THR A 117 2.70 1.35 7.69
CA THR A 117 3.37 0.09 8.05
C THR A 117 2.99 -1.01 7.08
N GLN A 118 1.69 -1.22 6.84
CA GLN A 118 1.21 -2.25 5.91
C GLN A 118 1.81 -2.08 4.51
N TRP A 119 1.93 -0.86 4.02
CA TRP A 119 2.61 -0.59 2.76
C TRP A 119 4.10 -0.94 2.79
N GLU A 120 4.81 -0.68 3.90
CA GLU A 120 6.21 -1.09 4.08
C GLU A 120 6.35 -2.61 4.00
N TRP A 121 5.50 -3.34 4.72
CA TRP A 121 5.45 -4.81 4.69
C TRP A 121 5.23 -5.34 3.27
N ASN A 122 4.21 -4.83 2.57
CA ASN A 122 3.90 -5.24 1.21
C ASN A 122 5.04 -4.91 0.23
N SER A 123 5.77 -3.81 0.46
CA SER A 123 6.90 -3.42 -0.36
C SER A 123 8.09 -4.37 -0.20
N VAL A 124 8.35 -4.83 1.03
CA VAL A 124 9.37 -5.84 1.31
C VAL A 124 8.98 -7.18 0.67
N ASP A 125 7.73 -7.60 0.82
CA ASP A 125 7.23 -8.86 0.26
C ASP A 125 7.25 -8.89 -1.28
N LYS A 126 6.89 -7.77 -1.91
CA LYS A 126 7.02 -7.60 -3.36
C LYS A 126 8.47 -7.74 -3.81
N LEU A 127 9.41 -7.07 -3.13
CA LEU A 127 10.83 -7.16 -3.48
C LEU A 127 11.34 -8.60 -3.32
N LYS A 128 10.96 -9.28 -2.25
CA LYS A 128 11.27 -10.70 -2.06
C LYS A 128 10.81 -11.54 -3.25
N THR A 129 9.55 -11.38 -3.64
CA THR A 129 8.97 -12.12 -4.76
C THR A 129 9.69 -11.81 -6.08
N ASP A 130 10.08 -10.56 -6.30
CA ASP A 130 10.81 -10.15 -7.49
C ASP A 130 12.23 -10.73 -7.51
N LEU A 131 12.91 -10.82 -6.37
CA LEU A 131 14.22 -11.48 -6.24
C LEU A 131 14.13 -12.99 -6.46
N GLU A 132 13.11 -13.65 -5.91
CA GLU A 132 12.85 -15.08 -6.15
C GLU A 132 12.64 -15.37 -7.64
N LYS A 133 11.88 -14.53 -8.33
CA LYS A 133 11.67 -14.63 -9.78
C LYS A 133 12.94 -14.40 -10.57
N GLN A 134 13.77 -13.42 -10.17
CA GLN A 134 15.04 -13.14 -10.83
C GLN A 134 16.01 -14.32 -10.67
N ALA A 135 16.13 -14.88 -9.47
CA ALA A 135 16.98 -16.04 -9.22
C ALA A 135 16.53 -17.26 -10.03
N ALA A 136 15.22 -17.52 -10.10
CA ALA A 136 14.68 -18.60 -10.92
C ALA A 136 14.97 -18.39 -12.43
N ALA A 137 14.86 -17.15 -12.93
CA ALA A 137 15.18 -16.83 -14.31
C ALA A 137 16.68 -17.02 -14.63
N THR A 138 17.57 -16.63 -13.72
CA THR A 138 19.02 -16.85 -13.89
C THR A 138 19.34 -18.34 -13.97
N LEU A 139 18.76 -19.17 -13.10
CA LEU A 139 18.95 -20.62 -13.16
C LEU A 139 18.44 -21.20 -14.49
N MET A 140 17.28 -20.76 -14.99
CA MET A 140 16.77 -21.22 -16.29
C MET A 140 17.70 -20.88 -17.46
N LEU A 141 18.35 -19.71 -17.43
CA LEU A 141 19.33 -19.33 -18.44
C LEU A 141 20.60 -20.20 -18.35
N GLU A 142 21.08 -20.49 -17.13
CA GLU A 142 22.24 -21.39 -16.93
C GLU A 142 21.97 -22.81 -17.45
N PHE A 143 20.76 -23.33 -17.27
CA PHE A 143 20.37 -24.63 -17.85
C PHE A 143 20.27 -24.57 -19.38
N ALA A 144 19.77 -23.47 -19.94
CA ALA A 144 19.66 -23.31 -21.39
C ALA A 144 21.03 -23.16 -22.08
N GLU A 145 22.02 -22.56 -21.41
CA GLU A 145 23.39 -22.44 -21.93
C GLU A 145 24.09 -23.80 -21.97
N LYS A 146 23.96 -24.62 -20.92
CA LYS A 146 24.57 -25.97 -20.87
C LYS A 146 24.11 -26.94 -21.95
N ASP A 147 22.88 -26.81 -22.45
CA ASP A 147 22.38 -27.66 -23.53
C ASP A 147 22.98 -27.28 -24.91
N GLN A 148 23.54 -26.07 -25.05
CA GLN A 148 24.07 -25.56 -26.32
C GLN A 148 25.53 -25.97 -26.56
N ASP A 149 26.26 -26.32 -25.50
CA ASP A 149 27.68 -26.72 -25.53
C ASP A 149 27.88 -28.21 -25.90
N GLY A 150 26.78 -28.98 -25.99
CA GLY A 150 26.79 -30.43 -26.18
C GLY A 150 26.82 -30.93 -27.63
N GLU A 151 26.68 -30.07 -28.64
CA GLU A 151 26.52 -30.49 -30.06
C GLU A 151 27.75 -30.15 -30.91
N LEU A 152 28.89 -30.82 -30.64
CA LEU A 152 29.97 -30.97 -31.63
C LEU A 152 30.61 -32.37 -31.55
N ALA A 153 29.83 -33.39 -31.90
CA ALA A 153 30.37 -34.65 -32.42
C ALA A 153 29.32 -35.35 -33.30
N SER A 154 29.45 -35.18 -34.61
CA SER A 154 28.97 -36.14 -35.62
C SER A 154 30.21 -36.77 -36.28
N PRO A 155 30.19 -38.02 -36.80
CA PRO A 155 29.08 -38.50 -37.61
C PRO A 155 28.66 -39.99 -37.47
N ALA A 156 27.47 -40.22 -38.03
CA ALA A 156 27.01 -41.43 -38.75
C ALA A 156 26.21 -42.52 -38.00
N ALA A 157 25.03 -42.78 -38.59
CA ALA A 157 24.16 -43.96 -38.49
C ALA A 157 23.42 -44.13 -37.14
N SER A 158 22.11 -44.40 -37.07
CA SER A 158 21.24 -45.12 -37.99
C SER A 158 19.77 -44.79 -37.71
N LEU A 159 18.93 -44.95 -38.73
CA LEU A 159 17.48 -44.88 -38.64
C LEU A 159 16.92 -45.85 -37.60
N THR A 160 16.08 -45.35 -36.69
CA THR A 160 14.92 -46.12 -36.20
C THR A 160 13.77 -45.21 -35.83
N SER A 161 12.75 -45.30 -36.69
CA SER A 161 11.36 -44.92 -36.49
C SER A 161 10.83 -45.33 -35.11
N SER A 162 10.14 -44.41 -34.43
CA SER A 162 9.12 -44.71 -33.41
C SER A 162 8.24 -43.50 -33.18
N HIS A 163 7.03 -43.63 -33.70
CA HIS A 163 5.95 -42.68 -33.78
C HIS A 163 5.11 -42.72 -32.49
N VAL A 164 5.18 -41.70 -31.64
CA VAL A 164 4.15 -41.41 -30.61
C VAL A 164 4.18 -39.88 -30.43
N GLY A 165 3.27 -39.13 -31.02
CA GLY A 165 1.91 -38.95 -30.48
C GLY A 165 1.80 -37.52 -29.94
N MET A 166 1.73 -36.55 -30.85
CA MET A 166 1.48 -35.15 -30.55
C MET A 166 -0.02 -34.94 -30.34
N PRO A 167 -0.49 -34.26 -29.29
CA PRO A 167 -1.78 -33.61 -29.32
C PRO A 167 -1.60 -32.10 -29.52
N HIS A 168 -2.07 -31.65 -30.68
CA HIS A 168 -2.52 -30.28 -30.89
C HIS A 168 -3.63 -29.93 -29.90
N LEU A 169 -3.44 -28.89 -29.09
CA LEU A 169 -4.55 -28.12 -28.54
C LEU A 169 -4.29 -26.63 -28.78
N LEU A 170 -4.72 -26.20 -29.97
CA LEU A 170 -5.11 -24.81 -30.21
C LEU A 170 -6.41 -24.59 -29.44
N SER A 171 -6.38 -23.75 -28.41
CA SER A 171 -7.58 -23.24 -27.76
C SER A 171 -7.45 -21.75 -27.48
N PHE A 172 -8.18 -21.00 -28.31
CA PHE A 172 -8.95 -19.80 -27.99
C PHE A 172 -8.30 -18.70 -27.14
N GLY A 173 -8.07 -17.57 -27.82
CA GLY A 173 -8.07 -16.27 -27.18
C GLY A 173 -9.36 -16.04 -26.40
N ARG A 174 -9.20 -15.53 -25.17
CA ARG A 174 -10.20 -14.72 -24.47
C ARG A 174 -9.50 -13.58 -23.71
N PRO A 175 -10.22 -12.46 -23.52
CA PRO A 175 -9.63 -11.14 -23.34
C PRO A 175 -9.27 -10.85 -21.89
N PHE A 176 -8.51 -9.77 -21.70
CA PHE A 176 -8.32 -9.02 -20.46
C PHE A 176 -9.43 -9.26 -19.42
N GLY A 177 -9.12 -10.09 -18.43
CA GLY A 177 -9.91 -10.29 -17.22
C GLY A 177 -9.06 -9.90 -16.03
N PHE A 178 -9.51 -8.87 -15.31
CA PHE A 178 -9.00 -8.49 -14.00
C PHE A 178 -9.00 -9.71 -13.06
N PHE A 179 -7.82 -10.23 -12.75
CA PHE A 179 -7.65 -11.23 -11.69
C PHE A 179 -7.72 -10.52 -10.34
N TYR A 180 -8.91 -10.51 -9.73
CA TYR A 180 -9.01 -10.49 -8.27
C TYR A 180 -8.64 -11.91 -7.79
N GLY A 181 -7.39 -12.07 -7.34
CA GLY A 181 -6.98 -13.24 -6.57
C GLY A 181 -7.46 -13.13 -5.12
N PRO A 182 -7.91 -14.22 -4.48
CA PRO A 182 -8.38 -14.19 -3.09
C PRO A 182 -7.18 -14.21 -2.13
N TRP A 183 -6.94 -13.11 -1.43
CA TRP A 183 -5.89 -13.04 -0.42
C TRP A 183 -6.45 -13.21 0.99
N TYR A 184 -6.00 -14.32 1.59
CA TYR A 184 -5.58 -14.50 2.98
C TYR A 184 -6.60 -14.36 4.12
N GLN A 185 -7.00 -15.54 4.60
CA GLN A 185 -7.55 -15.82 5.91
C GLN A 185 -6.57 -15.37 7.02
N SER A 186 -6.99 -14.39 7.82
CA SER A 186 -6.32 -13.96 9.05
C SER A 186 -6.15 -15.15 10.02
N ARG A 187 -4.92 -15.44 10.47
CA ARG A 187 -4.68 -16.27 11.65
C ARG A 187 -4.77 -15.39 12.89
N ASN A 188 -5.78 -15.63 13.72
CA ASN A 188 -5.76 -15.24 15.13
C ASN A 188 -4.78 -16.13 15.90
N PRO A 189 -3.94 -15.56 16.77
CA PRO A 189 -3.47 -16.25 17.95
C PRO A 189 -4.04 -15.57 19.20
N SER A 190 -5.08 -16.18 19.77
CA SER A 190 -5.44 -15.99 21.17
C SER A 190 -4.64 -16.96 22.04
N GLU A 191 -4.33 -16.51 23.27
CA GLU A 191 -3.69 -17.22 24.40
C GLU A 191 -2.16 -17.36 24.32
N ALA A 192 -1.35 -17.01 25.32
CA ALA A 192 -1.57 -16.39 26.62
C ALA A 192 -0.19 -15.93 27.15
N SER A 193 -0.12 -14.79 27.85
CA SER A 193 0.80 -14.64 28.98
C SER A 193 0.36 -13.48 29.86
N ALA A 194 0.01 -13.83 31.09
CA ALA A 194 -0.34 -12.92 32.16
C ALA A 194 0.94 -12.37 32.81
N ALA A 195 1.04 -11.06 32.99
CA ALA A 195 1.84 -10.44 34.04
C ALA A 195 1.38 -8.99 34.32
N THR A 196 0.55 -8.88 35.35
CA THR A 196 0.53 -7.87 36.43
C THR A 196 1.16 -6.48 36.17
N PHE A 197 0.30 -5.46 36.06
CA PHE A 197 0.62 -4.06 36.35
C PHE A 197 -0.02 -3.64 37.70
N PRO A 198 0.60 -2.73 38.48
CA PRO A 198 0.05 -2.23 39.74
C PRO A 198 -1.12 -1.24 39.50
N PRO A 199 -2.03 -1.07 40.48
CA PRO A 199 -3.26 -0.32 40.25
C PRO A 199 -3.01 1.20 40.34
N GLU A 200 -3.12 1.90 39.21
CA GLU A 200 -3.44 3.33 39.22
C GLU A 200 -4.95 3.53 39.36
N ILE A 201 -5.32 4.38 40.30
CA ILE A 201 -6.68 4.63 40.78
C ILE A 201 -7.46 5.39 39.69
N PHE A 202 -8.19 4.67 38.84
CA PHE A 202 -9.28 5.26 38.07
C PHE A 202 -10.54 5.31 38.94
N SER A 203 -10.87 6.50 39.43
CA SER A 203 -12.18 6.80 40.02
C SER A 203 -13.27 6.46 39.00
N THR A 204 -13.96 5.34 39.26
CA THR A 204 -15.11 4.90 38.47
C THR A 204 -16.35 5.55 39.07
N GLU A 205 -16.57 6.83 38.75
CA GLU A 205 -17.90 7.43 38.95
C GLU A 205 -18.76 7.05 37.73
N PRO A 206 -19.95 6.44 37.90
CA PRO A 206 -20.80 6.10 36.77
C PRO A 206 -21.19 7.36 35.99
N PRO A 207 -21.27 7.30 34.65
CA PRO A 207 -21.61 8.46 33.84
C PRO A 207 -23.01 8.95 34.22
N LYS A 208 -23.09 10.10 34.90
CA LYS A 208 -24.34 10.84 35.09
C LYS A 208 -24.94 11.07 33.71
N SER A 209 -26.10 10.49 33.44
CA SER A 209 -26.85 10.71 32.20
C SER A 209 -27.31 12.17 32.17
N LEU A 210 -26.57 13.01 31.48
CA LEU A 210 -26.92 14.40 31.25
C LEU A 210 -27.80 14.50 29.99
N PRO A 211 -28.77 15.43 29.95
CA PRO A 211 -29.66 15.60 28.80
C PRO A 211 -28.85 15.92 27.53
N LEU A 212 -29.22 15.26 26.42
CA LEU A 212 -28.52 15.32 25.13
C LEU A 212 -28.50 16.71 24.48
N LEU A 213 -29.38 17.62 24.88
CA LEU A 213 -29.43 19.00 24.37
C LEU A 213 -28.96 19.95 25.47
N ARG A 214 -27.65 20.21 25.50
CA ARG A 214 -27.04 21.23 26.35
C ARG A 214 -26.39 22.28 25.48
N LYS A 215 -26.35 23.51 25.98
CA LYS A 215 -25.73 24.66 25.31
C LYS A 215 -24.21 24.53 25.23
N GLU A 216 -23.59 23.77 26.14
CA GLU A 216 -22.14 23.61 26.28
C GLU A 216 -21.77 22.13 26.44
N TYR A 217 -20.76 21.67 25.71
CA TYR A 217 -20.20 20.32 25.79
C TYR A 217 -18.70 20.41 26.13
N ASP A 218 -18.33 19.82 27.25
CA ASP A 218 -16.96 19.73 27.71
C ASP A 218 -16.37 18.37 27.32
N LEU A 219 -15.34 18.37 26.45
CA LEU A 219 -14.71 17.15 25.96
C LEU A 219 -13.45 16.77 26.75
N ARG A 220 -13.09 17.52 27.80
CA ARG A 220 -11.94 17.22 28.67
C ARG A 220 -11.97 15.80 29.27
N PRO A 221 -13.12 15.22 29.67
CA PRO A 221 -13.17 13.84 30.16
C PRO A 221 -12.76 12.79 29.12
N TYR A 222 -12.79 13.15 27.83
CA TYR A 222 -12.41 12.28 26.71
C TYR A 222 -10.97 12.53 26.22
N GLY A 223 -10.16 13.28 26.98
CA GLY A 223 -8.77 13.59 26.62
C GLY A 223 -8.62 14.70 25.56
N LEU A 224 -9.70 15.37 25.19
CA LEU A 224 -9.71 16.49 24.26
C LEU A 224 -9.80 17.79 25.07
N ASN A 225 -8.80 18.65 25.00
CA ASN A 225 -8.82 19.95 25.68
C ASN A 225 -9.63 21.00 24.90
N ILE A 226 -10.92 20.71 24.70
CA ILE A 226 -11.84 21.52 23.88
C ILE A 226 -13.20 21.58 24.59
N THR A 227 -13.78 22.77 24.60
CA THR A 227 -15.16 23.01 25.06
C THR A 227 -15.95 23.64 23.92
N ILE A 228 -17.12 23.08 23.60
CA ILE A 228 -17.98 23.52 22.50
C ILE A 228 -19.20 24.22 23.10
N ASP A 229 -19.32 25.53 22.88
CA ASP A 229 -20.45 26.36 23.33
C ASP A 229 -21.31 26.80 22.13
N PHE A 230 -22.58 26.36 22.10
CA PHE A 230 -23.59 26.71 21.11
C PHE A 230 -24.38 27.96 21.49
N GLY A 231 -23.86 28.75 22.43
CA GLY A 231 -24.59 29.75 23.16
C GLY A 231 -24.74 31.13 22.58
N TRP A 232 -24.30 31.35 21.35
CA TRP A 232 -24.21 32.67 20.74
C TRP A 232 -25.58 33.21 20.33
N SER A 233 -26.26 33.93 21.23
CA SER A 233 -27.35 34.84 20.85
C SER A 233 -26.75 36.12 20.30
N ARG A 234 -27.06 36.45 19.04
CA ARG A 234 -26.75 37.78 18.47
C ARG A 234 -27.48 38.83 19.30
N ALA A 235 -26.75 39.79 19.86
CA ALA A 235 -27.35 41.02 20.35
C ALA A 235 -28.06 41.68 19.16
N VAL A 236 -29.38 41.79 19.25
CA VAL A 236 -30.18 42.57 18.29
C VAL A 236 -29.96 44.05 18.64
N PRO A 237 -29.55 44.90 17.69
CA PRO A 237 -29.36 46.33 17.91
C PRO A 237 -30.67 47.08 18.18
#